data_AF-A0A1F8ADS0-F1
#
_entry.id   AF-A0A1F8ADS0-F1
#
_cell.length_a   1.000
_cell.length_b   1.000
_cell.length_c   1.000
_cell.angle_alpha   90.00
_cell.angle_beta   90.00
_cell.angle_gamma   90.00
#
_symmetry.space_group_name_H-M   'P 1'
#
loop_
_entity.id
_entity.type
_entity.pdbx_description
1 polymer ?
#
loop_
_entity_poly.entity_id
_entity_poly.type
_entity_poly.pdbx_seq_one_letter_code
_entity_poly.pdbx_strand_id
1 'polypeptide(L)'
;MVGLWVTGHPAKREAAIELHRRLSDAIRAQEGSWSMSHSDLQRTSHTPWPIATYQSILLQIIMAALLAKERASADLSLRVQLDADDYYLLTTLVRSCRELGMFCYPNMVEQHSPAAPLAMIWVNVEEIKRFGFSLYKLCRVTSLVGSTESNAGMRTELLTVADLEYCMPDSDQFWDAPAVIDENERQQMISQSNRREGMDPHGWVSYAARVLCDAQVKFEWI
;
A
#
# COMPACT_ATOMS: atom_id res chain seq x y z
N MET A 1 18.10 -4.07 -1.41
CA MET A 1 17.62 -5.45 -1.66
C MET A 1 17.07 -5.60 -3.07
N VAL A 2 15.92 -4.99 -3.40
CA VAL A 2 15.33 -5.03 -4.76
C VAL A 2 16.31 -4.55 -5.84
N GLY A 3 17.03 -3.45 -5.60
CA GLY A 3 18.06 -2.97 -6.54
C GLY A 3 19.18 -3.99 -6.81
N LEU A 4 19.59 -4.78 -5.80
CA LEU A 4 20.59 -5.84 -5.98
C LEU A 4 20.03 -6.98 -6.84
N TRP A 5 18.77 -7.35 -6.60
CA TRP A 5 18.06 -8.37 -7.36
C TRP A 5 17.94 -8.03 -8.85
N VAL A 6 17.50 -6.79 -9.14
CA VAL A 6 17.25 -6.28 -10.50
C VAL A 6 18.53 -6.24 -11.33
N THR A 7 19.71 -6.10 -10.72
CA THR A 7 20.98 -6.08 -11.47
C THR A 7 21.33 -7.39 -12.18
N GLY A 8 20.67 -8.50 -11.85
CA GLY A 8 20.85 -9.79 -12.54
C GLY A 8 22.15 -10.54 -12.23
N HIS A 9 23.12 -9.92 -11.55
CA HIS A 9 24.41 -10.55 -11.26
C HIS A 9 24.24 -11.65 -10.19
N PRO A 10 24.74 -12.89 -10.41
CA PRO A 10 24.51 -14.01 -9.50
C PRO A 10 24.87 -13.71 -8.04
N ALA A 11 26.06 -13.14 -7.79
CA ALA A 11 26.49 -12.79 -6.44
C ALA A 11 25.61 -11.72 -5.77
N LYS A 12 25.10 -10.75 -6.54
CA LYS A 12 24.20 -9.70 -6.02
C LYS A 12 22.80 -10.26 -5.75
N ARG A 13 22.33 -11.22 -6.54
CA ARG A 13 21.06 -11.91 -6.33
C ARG A 13 21.10 -12.78 -5.07
N GLU A 14 22.18 -13.54 -4.87
CA GLU A 14 22.38 -14.32 -3.64
C GLU A 14 22.38 -13.41 -2.40
N ALA A 15 23.12 -12.30 -2.46
CA ALA A 15 23.12 -11.30 -1.39
C ALA A 15 21.73 -10.68 -1.17
N ALA A 16 20.93 -10.49 -2.22
CA ALA A 16 19.56 -10.00 -2.11
C ALA A 16 18.62 -11.01 -1.43
N ILE A 17 18.76 -12.30 -1.75
CA ILE A 17 17.99 -13.39 -1.12
C ILE A 17 18.33 -13.50 0.37
N GLU A 18 19.62 -13.53 0.72
CA GLU A 18 20.02 -13.64 2.13
C GLU A 18 19.59 -12.41 2.94
N LEU A 19 19.66 -11.22 2.35
CA LEU A 19 19.16 -10.00 2.97
C LEU A 19 17.63 -10.05 3.18
N HIS A 20 16.88 -10.53 2.19
CA HIS A 20 15.43 -10.72 2.30
C HIS A 20 15.06 -11.69 3.43
N ARG A 21 15.76 -12.83 3.51
CA ARG A 21 15.55 -13.82 4.56
C ARG A 21 15.75 -13.22 5.95
N ARG A 22 16.89 -12.56 6.18
CA ARG A 22 17.21 -11.92 7.47
C ARG A 22 16.20 -10.83 7.86
N LEU A 23 15.80 -10.00 6.89
CA LEU A 23 14.84 -8.93 7.16
C LEU A 23 13.45 -9.49 7.44
N SER A 24 13.04 -10.55 6.75
CA SER A 24 11.76 -11.22 7.01
C SER A 24 11.73 -11.81 8.42
N ASP A 25 12.80 -12.49 8.84
CA ASP A 25 12.92 -13.02 10.20
C ASP A 25 12.85 -11.88 11.25
N ALA A 26 13.55 -10.77 11.02
CA ALA A 26 13.54 -9.61 11.92
C ALA A 26 12.15 -8.94 12.02
N ILE A 27 11.46 -8.77 10.88
CA ILE A 27 10.12 -8.17 10.83
C ILE A 27 9.11 -9.02 11.61
N ARG A 28 9.13 -10.35 11.42
CA ARG A 28 8.26 -11.27 12.17
C ARG A 28 8.58 -11.23 13.66
N ALA A 29 9.85 -11.22 14.04
CA ALA A 29 10.25 -11.11 15.44
C ALA A 29 9.79 -9.80 16.10
N GLN A 30 9.61 -8.73 15.31
CA GLN A 30 9.14 -7.43 15.76
C GLN A 30 7.64 -7.19 15.56
N GLU A 31 6.87 -8.20 15.15
CA GLU A 31 5.43 -8.08 14.86
C GLU A 31 4.67 -7.33 15.96
N GLY A 32 4.82 -7.72 17.22
CA GLY A 32 4.14 -7.07 18.34
C GLY A 32 4.50 -5.58 18.56
N SER A 33 5.50 -5.04 17.88
CA SER A 33 5.87 -3.62 17.93
C SER A 33 5.27 -2.80 16.79
N TRP A 34 4.91 -3.41 15.66
CA TRP A 34 4.42 -2.68 14.47
C TRP A 34 3.01 -3.10 14.05
N SER A 35 2.58 -4.31 14.39
CA SER A 35 1.20 -4.75 14.19
C SER A 35 0.33 -4.08 15.25
N MET A 36 -0.72 -3.40 14.82
CA MET A 36 -1.66 -2.81 15.76
C MET A 36 -2.59 -3.91 16.28
N SER A 37 -2.91 -3.84 17.58
CA SER A 37 -4.04 -4.54 18.17
C SER A 37 -5.15 -3.54 18.47
N HIS A 38 -6.39 -3.99 18.39
CA HIS A 38 -7.57 -3.20 18.78
C HIS A 38 -7.45 -2.55 20.17
N SER A 39 -6.71 -3.18 21.10
CA SER A 39 -6.46 -2.65 22.45
C SER A 39 -5.52 -1.44 22.48
N ASP A 40 -4.62 -1.33 21.50
CA ASP A 40 -3.60 -0.27 21.44
C ASP A 40 -4.19 1.03 20.89
N LEU A 41 -5.13 0.94 19.94
CA LEU A 41 -5.82 2.09 19.31
C LEU A 41 -6.55 2.98 20.32
N GLN A 42 -7.11 2.40 21.39
CA GLN A 42 -7.81 3.16 22.44
C GLN A 42 -6.87 4.00 23.31
N ARG A 43 -5.57 3.68 23.33
CA ARG A 43 -4.57 4.37 24.15
C ARG A 43 -3.80 5.44 23.40
N THR A 44 -3.89 5.47 22.07
CA THR A 44 -2.94 6.17 21.20
C THR A 44 -3.62 7.08 20.18
N SER A 45 -4.54 7.94 20.64
CA SER A 45 -5.25 8.89 19.75
C SER A 45 -4.34 9.86 18.98
N HIS A 46 -3.03 9.89 19.26
CA HIS A 46 -2.05 10.79 18.64
C HIS A 46 -0.70 10.14 18.29
N THR A 47 -0.59 8.80 18.23
CA THR A 47 0.66 8.20 17.77
C THR A 47 0.80 8.33 16.25
N PRO A 48 1.92 8.86 15.74
CA PRO A 48 2.14 8.96 14.30
C PRO A 48 2.18 7.56 13.67
N TRP A 49 1.61 7.43 12.49
CA TRP A 49 1.62 6.17 11.75
C TRP A 49 3.05 5.74 11.40
N PRO A 50 3.41 4.45 11.56
CA PRO A 50 4.74 3.94 11.29
C PRO A 50 4.97 3.70 9.78
N ILE A 51 4.77 4.74 8.96
CA ILE A 51 4.73 4.65 7.49
C ILE A 51 6.02 4.04 6.91
N ALA A 52 7.19 4.44 7.41
CA ALA A 52 8.48 3.92 6.95
C ALA A 52 8.62 2.41 7.23
N THR A 53 8.12 1.93 8.38
CA THR A 53 8.10 0.50 8.71
C THR A 53 7.18 -0.24 7.76
N TYR A 54 5.97 0.27 7.52
CA TYR A 54 5.00 -0.37 6.63
C TYR A 54 5.46 -0.40 5.17
N GLN A 55 6.07 0.68 4.68
CA GLN A 55 6.72 0.70 3.37
C GLN A 55 7.86 -0.33 3.28
N SER A 56 8.66 -0.47 4.34
CA SER A 56 9.74 -1.47 4.39
C SER A 56 9.19 -2.90 4.34
N ILE A 57 8.10 -3.17 5.07
CA ILE A 57 7.40 -4.47 5.03
C ILE A 57 6.83 -4.72 3.63
N LEU A 58 6.17 -3.72 3.03
CA LEU A 58 5.64 -3.82 1.67
C LEU A 58 6.74 -4.16 0.66
N LEU A 59 7.92 -3.54 0.76
CA LEU A 59 9.07 -3.87 -0.07
C LEU A 59 9.59 -5.30 0.13
N GLN A 60 9.50 -5.85 1.36
CA GLN A 60 9.81 -7.26 1.60
C GLN A 60 8.82 -8.19 0.91
N ILE A 61 7.52 -7.89 0.99
CA ILE A 61 6.48 -8.70 0.33
C ILE A 61 6.61 -8.61 -1.19
N ILE A 62 6.91 -7.42 -1.74
CA ILE A 62 7.20 -7.26 -3.18
C ILE A 62 8.40 -8.13 -3.58
N MET A 63 9.46 -8.16 -2.77
CA MET A 63 10.61 -9.02 -3.04
C MET A 63 10.24 -10.51 -3.00
N ALA A 64 9.46 -10.95 -2.01
CA ALA A 64 8.93 -12.31 -1.95
C ALA A 64 8.12 -12.66 -3.20
N ALA A 65 7.28 -11.74 -3.68
CA ALA A 65 6.51 -11.91 -4.91
C ALA A 65 7.41 -12.04 -6.15
N LEU A 66 8.48 -11.24 -6.25
CA LEU A 66 9.45 -11.35 -7.34
C LEU A 66 10.18 -12.70 -7.33
N LEU A 67 10.56 -13.19 -6.15
CA LEU A 67 11.20 -14.50 -5.97
C LEU A 67 10.25 -15.66 -6.33
N ALA A 68 8.99 -15.58 -5.90
CA ALA A 68 7.97 -16.56 -6.23
C ALA A 68 7.69 -16.63 -7.73
N LYS A 69 7.63 -15.47 -8.40
CA LYS A 69 7.41 -15.38 -9.85
C LYS A 69 8.53 -16.04 -10.66
N GLU A 70 9.79 -15.95 -10.23
CA GLU A 70 10.91 -16.60 -10.94
C GLU A 70 10.85 -18.13 -10.79
N ARG A 71 10.31 -18.64 -9.68
CA ARG A 71 10.18 -20.08 -9.42
C ARG A 71 8.97 -20.71 -10.11
N ALA A 72 7.92 -19.93 -10.37
CA ALA A 72 6.71 -20.41 -11.03
C ALA A 72 6.92 -20.56 -12.55
N SER A 73 6.62 -21.72 -13.11
CA SER A 73 6.42 -21.86 -14.56
C SER A 73 5.22 -21.00 -14.97
N ALA A 74 5.30 -20.30 -16.11
CA ALA A 74 4.32 -19.31 -16.56
C ALA A 74 2.86 -19.79 -16.39
N ASP A 75 2.23 -19.37 -15.30
CA ASP A 75 0.82 -19.62 -15.01
C ASP A 75 -0.02 -18.52 -15.68
N LEU A 76 -1.09 -18.94 -16.37
CA LEU A 76 -2.04 -18.06 -17.04
C LEU A 76 -2.84 -17.20 -16.05
N SER A 77 -2.84 -17.55 -14.76
CA SER A 77 -3.54 -16.80 -13.72
C SER A 77 -3.02 -15.38 -13.52
N LEU A 78 -1.83 -15.03 -14.05
CA LEU A 78 -1.12 -13.75 -13.84
C LEU A 78 -0.93 -13.39 -12.35
N ARG A 79 -1.23 -14.33 -11.44
CA ARG A 79 -1.10 -14.17 -9.99
C ARG A 79 0.20 -14.79 -9.51
N VAL A 80 0.70 -14.23 -8.42
CA VAL A 80 1.91 -14.68 -7.74
C VAL A 80 1.50 -15.43 -6.49
N GLN A 81 1.92 -16.68 -6.40
CA GLN A 81 1.66 -17.51 -5.22
C GLN A 81 2.70 -17.19 -4.14
N LEU A 82 2.27 -16.60 -3.04
CA LEU A 82 3.10 -16.34 -1.87
C LEU A 82 3.07 -17.53 -0.90
N ASP A 83 4.21 -17.81 -0.28
CA ASP A 83 4.29 -18.77 0.83
C ASP A 83 3.42 -18.30 2.01
N ALA A 84 3.08 -19.24 2.91
CA ALA A 84 2.21 -18.99 4.04
C ALA A 84 2.71 -17.85 4.93
N ASP A 85 4.01 -17.79 5.19
CA ASP A 85 4.62 -16.74 6.03
C ASP A 85 4.52 -15.35 5.40
N ASP A 86 4.80 -15.24 4.09
CA ASP A 86 4.76 -13.96 3.37
C ASP A 86 3.31 -13.47 3.17
N TYR A 87 2.38 -14.40 2.94
CA TYR A 87 0.96 -14.09 2.85
C TYR A 87 0.37 -13.69 4.21
N TYR A 88 0.81 -14.34 5.29
CA TYR A 88 0.46 -13.94 6.65
C TYR A 88 0.95 -12.50 6.93
N LEU A 89 2.20 -12.19 6.58
CA LEU A 89 2.76 -10.84 6.73
C LEU A 89 1.94 -9.80 5.96
N LEU A 90 1.56 -10.09 4.71
CA LEU A 90 0.68 -9.24 3.90
C LEU A 90 -0.67 -9.02 4.60
N THR A 91 -1.30 -10.09 5.09
CA THR A 91 -2.60 -10.02 5.76
C THR A 91 -2.54 -9.19 7.04
N THR A 92 -1.50 -9.36 7.86
CA THR A 92 -1.29 -8.59 9.09
C THR A 92 -1.02 -7.12 8.80
N LEU A 93 -0.26 -6.80 7.74
CA LEU A 93 -0.04 -5.43 7.30
C LEU A 93 -1.36 -4.75 6.88
N VAL A 94 -2.15 -5.42 6.03
CA VAL A 94 -3.47 -4.90 5.59
C VAL A 94 -4.39 -4.66 6.76
N ARG A 95 -4.46 -5.62 7.71
CA ARG A 95 -5.26 -5.49 8.93
C ARG A 95 -4.83 -4.27 9.74
N SER A 96 -3.53 -4.12 9.99
CA SER A 96 -2.99 -3.00 10.78
C SER A 96 -3.29 -1.64 10.11
N CYS A 97 -3.16 -1.55 8.79
CA CYS A 97 -3.48 -0.32 8.04
C CYS A 97 -4.98 0.02 8.10
N ARG A 98 -5.86 -0.98 8.03
CA ARG A 98 -7.31 -0.78 8.20
C ARG A 98 -7.65 -0.31 9.61
N GLU A 99 -7.07 -0.94 10.61
CA GLU A 99 -7.27 -0.59 12.03
C GLU A 99 -6.81 0.84 12.35
N LEU A 100 -5.74 1.30 11.71
CA LEU A 100 -5.27 2.68 11.79
C LEU A 100 -6.08 3.67 10.95
N GLY A 101 -7.02 3.20 10.12
CA GLY A 101 -7.82 4.03 9.24
C GLY A 101 -7.00 4.68 8.11
N MET A 102 -5.88 4.08 7.71
CA MET A 102 -4.93 4.66 6.74
C MET A 102 -5.49 4.79 5.32
N PHE A 103 -6.59 4.12 4.99
CA PHE A 103 -7.20 4.16 3.66
C PHE A 103 -8.31 5.21 3.53
N CYS A 104 -8.39 6.16 4.46
CA CYS A 104 -9.41 7.20 4.49
C CYS A 104 -8.74 8.59 4.49
N TYR A 105 -9.06 9.43 3.50
CA TYR A 105 -8.44 10.74 3.35
C TYR A 105 -8.61 11.65 4.60
N PRO A 106 -9.81 11.80 5.19
CA PRO A 106 -9.99 12.55 6.44
C PRO A 106 -9.02 12.10 7.55
N ASN A 107 -8.87 10.79 7.76
CA ASN A 107 -7.97 10.26 8.78
C ASN A 107 -6.51 10.60 8.51
N MET A 108 -6.08 10.63 7.23
CA MET A 108 -4.72 11.04 6.86
C MET A 108 -4.45 12.50 7.23
N VAL A 109 -5.42 13.39 6.98
CA VAL A 109 -5.30 14.83 7.29
C VAL A 109 -5.29 15.06 8.81
N GLU A 110 -6.11 14.33 9.56
CA GLU A 110 -6.21 14.42 11.02
C GLU A 110 -4.93 14.00 11.76
N GLN A 111 -3.98 13.31 11.09
CA GLN A 111 -2.65 13.02 11.66
C GLN A 111 -1.79 14.27 11.86
N HIS A 112 -2.15 15.39 11.25
CA HIS A 112 -1.35 16.60 11.24
C HIS A 112 -1.94 17.68 12.13
N SER A 113 -1.06 18.42 12.81
CA SER A 113 -1.46 19.63 13.54
C SER A 113 -2.05 20.64 12.56
N PRO A 114 -3.12 21.38 12.93
CA PRO A 114 -3.65 22.49 12.13
C PRO A 114 -2.62 23.58 11.81
N ALA A 115 -1.52 23.64 12.57
CA ALA A 115 -0.42 24.59 12.34
C ALA A 115 0.68 24.04 11.42
N ALA A 116 0.59 22.79 10.96
CA ALA A 116 1.60 22.19 10.10
C ALA A 116 1.59 22.86 8.70
N PRO A 117 2.76 23.04 8.06
CA PRO A 117 2.82 23.58 6.71
C PRO A 117 2.02 22.75 5.72
N LEU A 118 1.22 23.39 4.88
CA LEU A 118 0.35 22.71 3.92
C LEU A 118 1.11 21.76 2.99
N ALA A 119 2.33 22.14 2.60
CA ALA A 119 3.20 21.30 1.79
C ALA A 119 3.64 20.02 2.51
N MET A 120 3.91 20.08 3.81
CA MET A 120 4.24 18.89 4.60
C MET A 120 3.03 17.95 4.71
N ILE A 121 1.85 18.50 4.97
CA ILE A 121 0.60 17.72 5.04
C ILE A 121 0.39 17.00 3.70
N TRP A 122 0.47 17.73 2.58
CA TRP A 122 0.28 17.17 1.25
C TRP A 122 1.29 16.06 0.94
N VAL A 123 2.59 16.27 1.19
CA VAL A 123 3.63 15.24 0.95
C VAL A 123 3.34 13.96 1.74
N ASN A 124 3.00 14.07 3.02
CA ASN A 124 2.71 12.92 3.86
C ASN A 124 1.44 12.18 3.39
N VAL A 125 0.37 12.92 3.09
CA VAL A 125 -0.87 12.35 2.55
C VAL A 125 -0.60 11.62 1.24
N GLU A 126 0.13 12.24 0.32
CA GLU A 126 0.49 11.65 -0.97
C GLU A 126 1.37 10.40 -0.84
N GLU A 127 2.26 10.37 0.15
CA GLU A 127 3.05 9.20 0.49
C GLU A 127 2.16 8.05 0.97
N ILE A 128 1.19 8.33 1.85
CA ILE A 128 0.25 7.33 2.37
C ILE A 128 -0.65 6.80 1.25
N LYS A 129 -1.17 7.68 0.37
CA LYS A 129 -1.97 7.24 -0.79
C LYS A 129 -1.19 6.33 -1.72
N ARG A 130 0.04 6.69 -2.07
CA ARG A 130 0.94 5.86 -2.90
C ARG A 130 1.22 4.50 -2.25
N PHE A 131 1.48 4.49 -0.95
CA PHE A 131 1.65 3.28 -0.17
C PHE A 131 0.39 2.40 -0.22
N GLY A 132 -0.78 2.95 0.14
CA GLY A 132 -2.05 2.20 0.16
C GLY A 132 -2.45 1.66 -1.21
N PHE A 133 -2.23 2.44 -2.27
CA PHE A 133 -2.50 2.01 -3.63
C PHE A 133 -1.55 0.91 -4.10
N SER A 134 -0.28 0.97 -3.69
CA SER A 134 0.70 -0.09 -3.97
C SER A 134 0.36 -1.38 -3.22
N LEU A 135 -0.09 -1.28 -1.96
CA LEU A 135 -0.55 -2.40 -1.16
C LEU A 135 -1.79 -3.06 -1.78
N TYR A 136 -2.76 -2.28 -2.25
CA TYR A 136 -3.92 -2.78 -2.99
C TYR A 136 -3.52 -3.57 -4.23
N LYS A 137 -2.64 -3.00 -5.08
CA LYS A 137 -2.13 -3.71 -6.27
C LYS A 137 -1.49 -5.04 -5.89
N LEU A 138 -0.69 -5.05 -4.82
CA LEU A 138 -0.04 -6.27 -4.36
C LEU A 138 -1.05 -7.31 -3.86
N CYS A 139 -2.08 -6.91 -3.12
CA CYS A 139 -3.17 -7.80 -2.68
C CYS A 139 -3.90 -8.46 -3.84
N ARG A 140 -4.08 -7.74 -4.96
CA ARG A 140 -4.75 -8.28 -6.15
C ARG A 140 -3.94 -9.28 -6.95
N VAL A 141 -2.63 -9.03 -7.07
CA VAL A 141 -1.75 -9.91 -7.84
C VAL A 141 -1.24 -11.08 -7.03
N THR A 142 -1.44 -11.12 -5.71
CA THR A 142 -0.95 -12.19 -4.85
C THR A 142 -2.07 -13.13 -4.40
N SER A 143 -1.72 -14.40 -4.20
CA SER A 143 -2.59 -15.39 -3.55
C SER A 143 -1.77 -16.34 -2.70
N LEU A 144 -2.42 -16.98 -1.74
CA LEU A 144 -1.80 -18.01 -0.93
C LEU A 144 -1.57 -19.29 -1.75
N VAL A 145 -0.35 -19.84 -1.71
CA VAL A 145 -0.01 -21.14 -2.33
C VAL A 145 -1.02 -22.21 -1.90
N GLY A 146 -1.57 -22.95 -2.87
CA GLY A 146 -2.50 -24.05 -2.62
C GLY A 146 -3.98 -23.65 -2.51
N SER A 147 -4.31 -22.36 -2.60
CA SER A 147 -5.69 -21.88 -2.68
C SER A 147 -6.30 -22.24 -4.05
N THR A 148 -6.98 -23.38 -4.13
CA THR A 148 -7.62 -23.86 -5.35
C THR A 148 -8.81 -22.97 -5.72
N GLU A 149 -9.01 -22.74 -7.01
CA GLU A 149 -10.08 -21.89 -7.57
C GLU A 149 -11.51 -22.38 -7.29
N SER A 150 -11.66 -23.55 -6.66
CA SER A 150 -12.94 -24.17 -6.30
C SER A 150 -13.83 -23.32 -5.37
N ASN A 151 -13.30 -22.28 -4.72
CA ASN A 151 -14.07 -21.36 -3.85
C ASN A 151 -14.32 -19.98 -4.50
N ALA A 152 -14.40 -19.89 -5.83
CA ALA A 152 -14.69 -18.66 -6.59
C ALA A 152 -16.03 -17.96 -6.27
N GLY A 153 -16.86 -18.54 -5.40
CA GLY A 153 -18.12 -17.95 -4.92
C GLY A 153 -17.96 -16.94 -3.77
N MET A 154 -16.86 -17.00 -3.01
CA MET A 154 -16.70 -16.21 -1.77
C MET A 154 -15.23 -15.90 -1.50
N ARG A 155 -14.49 -15.48 -2.53
CA ARG A 155 -13.12 -14.97 -2.38
C ARG A 155 -13.20 -13.56 -1.80
N THR A 156 -13.07 -13.42 -0.49
CA THR A 156 -12.92 -12.12 0.16
C THR A 156 -11.53 -11.59 -0.21
N GLU A 157 -11.45 -10.62 -1.11
CA GLU A 157 -10.19 -9.96 -1.42
C GLU A 157 -9.63 -9.29 -0.17
N LEU A 158 -8.31 -9.39 0.05
CA LEU A 158 -7.67 -8.81 1.23
C LEU A 158 -7.90 -7.31 1.32
N LEU A 159 -7.83 -6.61 0.19
CA LEU A 159 -8.08 -5.19 0.05
C LEU A 159 -8.73 -4.93 -1.31
N THR A 160 -9.88 -4.27 -1.30
CA THR A 160 -10.70 -3.96 -2.48
C THR A 160 -10.58 -2.49 -2.87
N VAL A 161 -11.04 -2.15 -4.07
CA VAL A 161 -11.17 -0.74 -4.50
C VAL A 161 -12.06 0.05 -3.53
N ALA A 162 -13.11 -0.59 -3.00
CA ALA A 162 -14.07 0.05 -2.09
C ALA A 162 -13.45 0.45 -0.74
N ASP A 163 -12.34 -0.17 -0.33
CA ASP A 163 -11.62 0.18 0.89
C ASP A 163 -10.80 1.48 0.75
N LEU A 164 -10.57 1.98 -0.48
CA LEU A 164 -9.69 3.14 -0.74
C LEU A 164 -10.50 4.44 -0.84
N GLU A 165 -10.79 5.05 0.30
CA GLU A 165 -11.56 6.29 0.45
C GLU A 165 -10.69 7.55 0.30
N TYR A 166 -10.02 7.66 -0.84
CA TYR A 166 -9.20 8.81 -1.23
C TYR A 166 -9.07 8.88 -2.76
N CYS A 167 -8.75 10.06 -3.30
CA CYS A 167 -8.49 10.23 -4.74
C CYS A 167 -7.24 9.45 -5.18
N MET A 168 -7.13 9.14 -6.48
CA MET A 168 -5.88 8.61 -7.03
C MET A 168 -4.68 9.50 -6.63
N PRO A 169 -3.51 8.93 -6.28
CA PRO A 169 -2.32 9.72 -5.98
C PRO A 169 -2.02 10.72 -7.11
N ASP A 170 -1.65 11.94 -6.73
CA ASP A 170 -1.34 13.03 -7.67
C ASP A 170 -0.14 12.67 -8.55
N SER A 171 -0.01 13.32 -9.72
CA SER A 171 1.10 13.06 -10.62
C SER A 171 2.47 13.39 -9.99
N ASP A 172 3.51 12.66 -10.42
CA ASP A 172 4.87 12.86 -9.90
C ASP A 172 5.46 14.23 -10.28
N GLN A 173 4.78 15.04 -11.09
CA GLN A 173 5.18 16.39 -11.46
C GLN A 173 5.46 17.29 -10.25
N PHE A 174 4.64 17.18 -9.20
CA PHE A 174 4.80 17.97 -7.97
C PHE A 174 5.81 17.36 -7.00
N TRP A 175 5.97 16.03 -7.06
CA TRP A 175 6.90 15.27 -6.25
C TRP A 175 8.34 15.48 -6.70
N ASP A 176 8.56 15.46 -8.03
CA ASP A 176 9.86 15.64 -8.68
C ASP A 176 10.17 17.10 -9.01
N ALA A 177 9.32 18.03 -8.55
CA ALA A 177 9.43 19.43 -8.89
C ALA A 177 10.76 20.02 -8.40
N PRO A 178 11.52 20.72 -9.27
CA PRO A 178 12.78 21.32 -8.86
C PRO A 178 12.53 22.38 -7.77
N ALA A 179 13.48 22.55 -6.85
CA ALA A 179 13.41 23.53 -5.76
C ALA A 179 13.33 25.01 -6.22
N VAL A 180 13.30 25.25 -7.53
CA VAL A 180 13.29 26.57 -8.19
C VAL A 180 11.86 27.07 -8.47
N ILE A 181 10.82 26.24 -8.26
CA ILE A 181 9.44 26.72 -8.37
C ILE A 181 9.14 27.72 -7.25
N ASP A 182 8.44 28.81 -7.58
CA ASP A 182 8.03 29.81 -6.59
C ASP A 182 7.16 29.16 -5.52
N GLU A 183 7.49 29.41 -4.24
CA GLU A 183 6.82 28.79 -3.10
C GLU A 183 5.31 29.14 -3.08
N ASN A 184 4.92 30.33 -3.56
CA ASN A 184 3.50 30.69 -3.62
C ASN A 184 2.74 29.90 -4.69
N GLU A 185 3.34 29.68 -5.86
CA GLU A 185 2.76 28.84 -6.91
C GLU A 185 2.57 27.40 -6.42
N ARG A 186 3.59 26.86 -5.73
CA ARG A 186 3.53 25.53 -5.11
C ARG A 186 2.39 25.44 -4.09
N GLN A 187 2.28 26.41 -3.18
CA GLN A 187 1.22 26.44 -2.17
C GLN A 187 -0.18 26.59 -2.77
N GLN A 188 -0.33 27.42 -3.80
CA GLN A 188 -1.61 27.62 -4.46
C GLN A 188 -2.09 26.34 -5.16
N MET A 189 -1.19 25.61 -5.80
CA MET A 189 -1.51 24.33 -6.44
C MET A 189 -1.85 23.23 -5.42
N ILE A 190 -1.09 23.11 -4.33
CA ILE A 190 -1.41 22.18 -3.24
C ILE A 190 -2.77 22.49 -2.63
N SER A 191 -3.09 23.77 -2.44
CA SER A 191 -4.39 24.21 -1.92
C SER A 191 -5.56 23.81 -2.84
N GLN A 192 -5.34 23.82 -4.16
CA GLN A 192 -6.34 23.37 -5.12
C GLN A 192 -6.52 21.85 -5.10
N SER A 193 -5.43 21.08 -4.98
CA SER A 193 -5.50 19.61 -4.85
C SER A 193 -6.27 19.21 -3.59
N ASN A 194 -5.87 19.71 -2.42
CA ASN A 194 -6.56 19.41 -1.16
C ASN A 194 -8.06 19.76 -1.17
N ARG A 195 -8.44 20.86 -1.84
CA ARG A 195 -9.85 21.23 -2.00
C ARG A 195 -10.65 20.22 -2.82
N ARG A 196 -10.06 19.65 -3.88
CA ARG A 196 -10.72 18.62 -4.69
C ARG A 196 -10.91 17.34 -3.88
N GLU A 197 -9.92 16.98 -3.08
CA GLU A 197 -9.89 15.71 -2.35
C GLU A 197 -10.82 15.68 -1.13
N GLY A 198 -10.90 16.79 -0.40
CA GLY A 198 -11.72 16.89 0.82
C GLY A 198 -13.21 17.19 0.58
N MET A 199 -13.60 17.70 -0.60
CA MET A 199 -14.98 18.17 -0.84
C MET A 199 -15.82 17.24 -1.71
N ASP A 200 -15.22 16.37 -2.52
CA ASP A 200 -15.95 15.57 -3.50
C ASP A 200 -15.62 14.06 -3.42
N PRO A 201 -16.46 13.27 -2.71
CA PRO A 201 -16.34 11.82 -2.68
C PRO A 201 -16.46 11.15 -4.06
N HIS A 202 -16.98 11.83 -5.08
CA HIS A 202 -17.03 11.29 -6.45
C HIS A 202 -15.64 11.15 -7.09
N GLY A 203 -14.63 11.86 -6.56
CA GLY A 203 -13.24 11.74 -7.00
C GLY A 203 -12.47 10.56 -6.37
N TRP A 204 -13.04 9.89 -5.37
CA TRP A 204 -12.34 8.84 -4.63
C TRP A 204 -12.26 7.52 -5.42
N VAL A 205 -11.19 6.75 -5.17
CA VAL A 205 -10.99 5.42 -5.77
C VAL A 205 -12.15 4.49 -5.43
N SER A 206 -12.64 4.52 -4.18
CA SER A 206 -13.82 3.77 -3.75
C SER A 206 -15.09 4.07 -4.53
N TYR A 207 -15.22 5.27 -5.12
CA TYR A 207 -16.35 5.60 -6.00
C TYR A 207 -16.28 4.82 -7.33
N ALA A 208 -15.08 4.60 -7.88
CA ALA A 208 -14.91 3.80 -9.09
C ALA A 208 -15.40 2.35 -8.89
N ALA A 209 -15.24 1.77 -7.69
CA ALA A 209 -15.81 0.47 -7.36
C ALA A 209 -17.34 0.43 -7.59
N ARG A 210 -18.05 1.48 -7.22
CA ARG A 210 -19.52 1.56 -7.40
C ARG A 210 -19.95 1.62 -8.86
N VAL A 211 -19.08 2.12 -9.74
CA VAL A 211 -19.34 2.24 -11.18
C VAL A 211 -18.92 0.98 -11.93
N LEU A 212 -17.84 0.33 -11.48
CA LEU A 212 -17.21 -0.81 -12.15
C LEU A 212 -17.73 -2.17 -11.66
N CYS A 213 -18.22 -2.25 -10.43
CA CYS A 213 -18.87 -3.46 -9.93
C CYS A 213 -20.31 -3.54 -10.48
N ASP A 214 -20.45 -4.06 -11.70
CA ASP A 214 -21.74 -4.57 -12.18
C ASP A 214 -22.00 -5.92 -11.51
N ALA A 215 -23.08 -6.02 -10.73
CA ALA A 215 -23.48 -7.27 -10.07
C ALA A 215 -23.72 -8.43 -11.05
N GLN A 216 -23.85 -8.15 -12.35
CA GLN A 216 -24.07 -9.15 -13.40
C GLN A 216 -22.80 -9.55 -14.16
N VAL A 217 -21.68 -8.85 -13.99
CA VAL A 217 -20.44 -9.10 -14.74
C VAL A 217 -19.25 -9.15 -13.77
N LYS A 218 -18.76 -10.36 -13.48
CA LYS A 218 -17.51 -10.60 -12.72
C LYS A 218 -16.27 -10.30 -13.58
N PHE A 219 -16.20 -9.13 -14.19
CA PHE A 219 -15.04 -8.68 -14.94
C PHE A 219 -14.68 -7.27 -14.46
N GLU A 220 -13.73 -7.20 -13.54
CA GLU A 220 -13.26 -5.95 -12.98
C GLU A 220 -12.07 -5.42 -13.79
N TRP A 221 -12.27 -4.28 -14.44
CA TRP A 221 -11.35 -3.68 -15.41
C TRP A 221 -10.15 -2.92 -14.81
N ILE A 222 -9.98 -2.93 -13.48
CA ILE A 222 -8.90 -2.20 -12.78
C ILE A 222 -8.16 -3.12 -11.84
#